data_AF-A0A6N9V107-F1
#
_entry.id   AF-A0A6N9V107-F1
#
_cell.length_a   1.000
_cell.length_b   1.000
_cell.length_c   1.000
_cell.angle_alpha   90.00
_cell.angle_beta   90.00
_cell.angle_gamma   90.00
#
_symmetry.space_group_name_H-M   'P 1'
#
loop_
_entity.id
_entity.type
_entity.pdbx_description
1 polymer ?
#
loop_
_entity_poly.entity_id
_entity_poly.type
_entity_poly.pdbx_seq_one_letter_code
_entity_poly.pdbx_strand_id
1 'polypeptide(L)' 'GAARGVESVPGVRVESAPGSGDDHMVELVARAADDRAVLVVTADRELRRRVTELGAEVAGPRTVRPR' A
#
# COMPACT_ATOMS: atom_id res chain seq x y z
N GLY A 1 -8.24 -9.36 8.76
CA GLY A 1 -8.59 -8.05 9.32
C GLY A 1 -9.90 -7.55 8.73
N ALA A 2 -10.26 -6.30 8.99
CA ALA A 2 -11.53 -5.70 8.54
C ALA A 2 -11.70 -5.66 7.01
N ALA A 3 -10.60 -5.70 6.23
CA ALA A 3 -10.62 -5.72 4.77
C ALA A 3 -10.73 -7.13 4.14
N ARG A 4 -10.99 -8.18 4.94
CA ARG A 4 -11.10 -9.55 4.41
C ARG A 4 -12.33 -9.66 3.50
N GLY A 5 -12.14 -10.22 2.30
CA GLY A 5 -13.22 -10.46 1.34
C GLY A 5 -13.67 -9.23 0.56
N VAL A 6 -12.92 -8.12 0.62
CA VAL A 6 -13.17 -6.97 -0.25
C VAL A 6 -12.89 -7.38 -1.70
N GLU A 7 -13.88 -7.19 -2.56
CA GLU A 7 -13.75 -7.44 -4.00
C GLU A 7 -13.15 -6.24 -4.74
N SER A 8 -12.55 -6.50 -5.88
CA SER A 8 -12.08 -5.44 -6.78
C SER A 8 -13.25 -4.71 -7.44
N VAL A 9 -12.99 -3.46 -7.83
CA VAL A 9 -13.86 -2.66 -8.70
C VAL A 9 -13.06 -2.20 -9.92
N PRO A 10 -13.71 -1.78 -11.03
CA PRO A 10 -12.99 -1.28 -12.19
C PRO A 10 -11.97 -0.19 -11.83
N GLY A 11 -10.72 -0.37 -12.24
CA GLY A 11 -9.62 0.55 -11.93
C GLY A 11 -8.94 0.34 -10.57
N VAL A 12 -9.44 -0.57 -9.73
CA VAL A 12 -8.85 -0.87 -8.41
C VAL A 12 -8.57 -2.36 -8.30
N ARG A 13 -7.29 -2.72 -8.14
CA ARG A 13 -6.87 -4.10 -7.86
C ARG A 13 -6.88 -4.33 -6.34
N VAL A 14 -7.45 -5.46 -5.92
CA VAL A 14 -7.34 -5.95 -4.55
C VAL A 14 -6.49 -7.21 -4.57
N GLU A 15 -5.44 -7.24 -3.75
CA GLU A 15 -4.57 -8.41 -3.59
C GLU A 15 -4.68 -8.92 -2.15
N SER A 16 -4.89 -10.24 -2.01
CA SER A 16 -4.92 -10.88 -0.70
C SER A 16 -3.49 -11.16 -0.25
N ALA A 17 -3.11 -10.64 0.91
CA ALA A 17 -1.85 -10.99 1.57
C ALA A 17 -2.07 -12.24 2.45
N PRO A 18 -1.56 -13.44 2.09
CA PRO A 18 -1.75 -14.66 2.87
C PRO A 18 -1.05 -14.63 4.24
N GLY A 19 -0.15 -13.67 4.45
CA GLY A 19 0.50 -13.38 5.73
C GLY A 19 0.28 -11.92 6.17
N SER A 20 1.37 -11.17 6.25
CA SER A 20 1.33 -9.75 6.61
C SER A 20 0.95 -8.89 5.42
N GLY A 21 -0.02 -7.98 5.61
CA GLY A 21 -0.33 -6.96 4.62
C GLY A 21 0.83 -5.99 4.39
N ASP A 22 1.60 -5.69 5.44
CA ASP A 22 2.71 -4.74 5.36
C ASP A 22 3.86 -5.31 4.53
N ASP A 23 4.17 -6.60 4.70
CA ASP A 23 5.20 -7.27 3.89
C ASP A 23 4.78 -7.35 2.42
N HIS A 24 3.51 -7.68 2.16
CA HIS A 24 2.96 -7.67 0.79
C HIS A 24 3.04 -6.29 0.14
N MET A 25 2.73 -5.23 0.89
CA MET A 25 2.86 -3.85 0.42
C MET A 25 4.31 -3.49 0.07
N VAL A 26 5.28 -3.89 0.90
CA VAL A 26 6.71 -3.66 0.63
C VAL A 26 7.16 -4.37 -0.65
N GLU A 27 6.75 -5.62 -0.85
CA GLU A 27 7.06 -6.36 -2.09
C GLU A 27 6.47 -5.68 -3.33
N LEU A 28 5.21 -5.23 -3.24
CA LEU A 28 4.55 -4.52 -4.34
C LEU A 28 5.25 -3.20 -4.70
N VAL A 29 5.68 -2.45 -3.69
CA VAL A 29 6.46 -1.23 -3.89
C VAL A 29 7.78 -1.55 -4.57
N ALA A 30 8.53 -2.54 -4.06
CA ALA A 30 9.82 -2.92 -4.62
C ALA A 30 9.72 -3.30 -6.11
N ARG A 31 8.67 -4.03 -6.50
CA ARG A 31 8.45 -4.41 -7.90
C ARG A 31 8.04 -3.24 -8.80
N ALA A 32 7.41 -2.22 -8.26
CA ALA A 32 6.89 -1.10 -9.03
C ALA A 32 7.85 0.10 -9.09
N ALA A 33 8.80 0.20 -8.16
CA ALA A 33 9.67 1.36 -7.98
C ALA A 33 10.53 1.68 -9.21
N ASP A 34 10.93 0.67 -9.97
CA ASP A 34 11.75 0.85 -11.19
C ASP A 34 10.93 1.33 -12.39
N ASP A 35 9.61 1.09 -12.40
CA ASP A 35 8.74 1.36 -13.55
C ASP A 35 7.96 2.68 -13.41
N ARG A 36 7.67 3.11 -12.18
CA ARG A 36 6.78 4.25 -11.91
C ARG A 36 6.91 4.79 -10.49
N ALA A 37 6.53 6.06 -10.32
CA ALA A 37 6.36 6.65 -9.00
C ALA A 37 5.24 5.92 -8.21
N VAL A 38 5.51 5.66 -6.92
CA VAL A 38 4.59 4.94 -6.02
C VAL A 38 4.25 5.81 -4.81
N LEU A 39 2.95 5.97 -4.56
CA LEU A 39 2.43 6.58 -3.34
C LEU A 39 1.80 5.49 -2.45
N VAL A 40 2.29 5.36 -1.21
CA VAL A 40 1.72 4.48 -0.20
C VAL A 40 0.88 5.27 0.78
N VAL A 41 -0.36 4.83 1.02
CA VAL A 41 -1.24 5.44 2.02
C VAL A 41 -1.28 4.56 3.27
N THR A 42 -0.70 5.03 4.38
CA THR A 42 -0.67 4.28 5.65
C THR A 42 -0.56 5.21 6.86
N ALA A 43 -1.06 4.76 8.01
CA ALA A 43 -0.79 5.38 9.31
C ALA A 43 0.39 4.72 10.04
N ASP A 44 0.85 3.57 9.57
CA ASP A 44 1.91 2.80 10.20
C ASP A 44 3.28 3.45 9.94
N ARG A 45 4.04 3.68 11.02
CA ARG A 45 5.33 4.37 10.95
C ARG A 45 6.46 3.45 10.47
N GLU A 46 6.39 2.16 10.80
CA GLU A 46 7.38 1.19 10.37
C GLU A 46 7.23 0.91 8.87
N LEU A 47 6.00 0.68 8.40
CA LEU A 47 5.73 0.51 6.98
C LEU A 47 6.19 1.75 6.20
N ARG A 48 5.87 2.96 6.69
CA ARG A 48 6.35 4.22 6.09
C ARG A 48 7.87 4.21 5.91
N ARG A 49 8.63 3.84 6.95
CA ARG A 49 10.10 3.77 6.84
C ARG A 49 10.53 2.82 5.73
N ARG A 50 9.99 1.59 5.75
CA ARG A 50 10.36 0.52 4.80
C ARG A 50 10.06 0.89 3.35
N VAL A 51 8.91 1.49 3.07
CA VAL A 51 8.54 1.84 1.68
C VAL A 51 9.27 3.08 1.16
N THR A 52 9.58 4.04 2.03
CA THR A 52 10.40 5.20 1.62
C THR A 52 11.84 4.81 1.32
N GLU A 53 12.41 3.81 2.00
CA GLU A 53 13.71 3.21 1.65
C GLU A 53 13.72 2.60 0.24
N LEU A 54 12.56 2.21 -0.28
CA LEU A 54 12.35 1.72 -1.65
C LEU A 54 11.97 2.83 -2.65
N GLY A 55 12.04 4.12 -2.24
CA GLY A 55 11.74 5.26 -3.10
C GLY A 55 10.27 5.64 -3.20
N ALA A 56 9.38 5.05 -2.39
CA ALA A 56 7.97 5.44 -2.38
C ALA A 56 7.71 6.73 -1.57
N GLU A 57 6.80 7.53 -2.07
CA GLU A 57 6.17 8.61 -1.31
C GLU A 57 5.12 8.05 -0.34
N VAL A 58 4.83 8.79 0.73
CA VAL A 58 3.87 8.35 1.76
C VAL A 58 2.89 9.46 2.12
N ALA A 59 1.61 9.09 2.17
CA ALA A 59 0.52 9.93 2.66
C ALA A 59 -0.26 9.25 3.79
N GLY A 60 -0.91 10.04 4.64
CA GLY A 60 -1.75 9.51 5.73
C GLY A 60 -3.13 9.05 5.24
N PRO A 61 -3.86 8.20 5.99
CA PRO A 61 -5.17 7.70 5.54
C PRO A 61 -6.24 8.79 5.37
N ARG A 62 -6.07 9.95 6.02
CA ARG A 62 -6.99 11.08 5.89
C ARG A 62 -7.03 11.67 4.47
N THR A 63 -6.00 11.42 3.67
CA THR A 63 -5.89 11.92 2.28
C THR A 63 -6.90 11.26 1.33
N VAL A 64 -7.42 10.08 1.69
CA VAL A 64 -8.37 9.29 0.87
C VAL A 64 -9.74 9.11 1.53
N ARG A 65 -10.00 9.80 2.64
CA ARG A 65 -11.28 9.68 3.35
C ARG A 65 -12.35 10.52 2.65
N PRO A 66 -13.52 9.96 2.30
CA PRO A 66 -14.68 10.76 1.87
C PRO A 66 -15.04 11.78 2.95
N ARG A 67 -15.55 12.94 2.53
CA ARG A 67 -16.12 13.92 3.45
C ARG A 67 -17.36 13.35 4.12
#